data_AF-K1TK01-F1
#
_entry.id   AF-K1TK01-F1
#
_cell.length_a   1.000
_cell.length_b   1.000
_cell.length_c   1.000
_cell.angle_alpha   90.00
_cell.angle_beta   90.00
_cell.angle_gamma   90.00
#
_symmetry.space_group_name_H-M   'P 1'
#
loop_
_entity.id
_entity.type
_entity.pdbx_description
1 polymer ?
#
loop_
_entity_poly.entity_id
_entity_poly.type
_entity_poly.pdbx_seq_one_letter_code
_entity_poly.pdbx_strand_id
1 'polypeptide(L)'
;MTENNKMREMPVYKLMIQMGIPMILSMALQAVYNIVDSAFVGNMKEGSEAALNALTLVFPVQMLMVAIAIGTGVGTNALLARTLGQGDSKKAAMVAGNSLFLGVIIYVYLFFVWNCWGECIYFITDSESGSAFYGNQLP
;
A
#
# COMPACT_ATOMS: atom_id res chain seq x y z
N MET A 1 -2.50 -10.51 -38.11
CA MET A 1 -3.13 -9.63 -37.11
C MET A 1 -2.30 -8.36 -37.05
N THR A 2 -2.75 -7.29 -37.71
CA THR A 2 -2.09 -5.98 -37.68
C THR A 2 -2.39 -5.33 -36.33
N GLU A 3 -1.50 -5.56 -35.37
CA GLU A 3 -1.58 -4.91 -34.06
C GLU A 3 -1.33 -3.42 -34.23
N ASN A 4 -2.42 -2.66 -34.19
CA ASN A 4 -2.43 -1.22 -34.37
C ASN A 4 -1.86 -0.58 -33.10
N ASN A 5 -0.54 -0.35 -33.11
CA ASN A 5 0.22 0.06 -31.93
C ASN A 5 -0.08 1.53 -31.62
N LYS A 6 -1.18 1.77 -30.88
CA LYS A 6 -1.71 3.09 -30.50
C LYS A 6 -0.66 4.05 -29.91
N MET A 7 0.38 3.52 -29.27
CA MET A 7 1.48 4.31 -28.71
C MET A 7 2.47 4.85 -29.75
N ARG A 8 2.47 4.29 -30.97
CA ARG A 8 3.41 4.63 -32.05
C ARG A 8 2.81 5.57 -33.11
N GLU A 9 1.48 5.57 -33.26
CA GLU A 9 0.78 6.30 -34.33
C GLU A 9 -0.08 7.49 -33.86
N MET A 10 -0.45 7.58 -32.57
CA MET A 10 -1.24 8.71 -32.07
C MET A 10 -0.39 9.93 -31.68
N PRO A 11 -0.91 11.16 -31.85
CA PRO A 11 -0.24 12.37 -31.37
C PRO A 11 -0.12 12.33 -29.84
N VAL A 12 1.07 12.67 -29.33
CA VAL A 12 1.46 12.59 -27.91
C VAL A 12 0.40 13.21 -26.98
N TYR A 13 -0.16 14.37 -27.35
CA TYR A 13 -1.21 15.05 -26.58
C TYR A 13 -2.45 14.16 -26.31
N LYS A 14 -2.93 13.44 -27.34
CA LYS A 14 -4.14 12.60 -27.21
C LYS A 14 -3.86 11.37 -26.35
N LEU A 15 -2.66 10.80 -26.46
CA LEU A 15 -2.22 9.66 -25.65
C LEU A 15 -2.07 10.06 -24.17
N MET A 16 -1.46 11.21 -23.90
CA MET A 16 -1.32 11.77 -22.54
C MET A 16 -2.68 11.99 -21.87
N ILE A 17 -3.66 12.54 -22.59
CA ILE A 17 -5.02 12.74 -22.03
C ILE A 17 -5.71 11.39 -21.79
N GLN A 18 -5.65 10.47 -22.75
CA GLN A 18 -6.33 9.18 -22.65
C GLN A 18 -5.80 8.32 -21.50
N MET A 19 -4.50 8.34 -21.25
CA MET A 19 -3.87 7.59 -20.14
C MET A 19 -3.83 8.39 -18.84
N GLY A 20 -3.78 9.73 -18.91
CA GLY A 20 -3.67 10.63 -17.75
C GLY A 20 -4.98 10.82 -17.01
N ILE A 21 -6.12 10.94 -17.70
CA ILE A 21 -7.44 11.06 -17.06
C ILE A 21 -7.71 9.93 -16.04
N PRO A 22 -7.56 8.63 -16.38
CA PRO A 22 -7.80 7.56 -15.41
C PRO A 22 -6.79 7.57 -14.25
N MET A 23 -5.54 7.98 -14.49
CA MET A 23 -4.53 8.14 -13.44
C MET A 23 -4.91 9.26 -12.46
N ILE A 24 -5.31 10.43 -12.96
CA ILE A 24 -5.75 11.57 -12.15
C ILE A 24 -6.99 11.21 -11.34
N LEU A 25 -7.96 10.53 -11.94
CA LEU A 25 -9.16 10.07 -11.24
C LEU A 25 -8.80 9.10 -10.11
N SER A 26 -7.86 8.18 -10.34
CA SER A 26 -7.39 7.25 -9.30
C SER A 26 -6.76 7.98 -8.12
N MET A 27 -5.94 9.00 -8.39
CA MET A 27 -5.34 9.82 -7.33
C MET A 27 -6.39 10.67 -6.59
N ALA A 28 -7.38 11.21 -7.30
CA ALA A 28 -8.48 11.96 -6.69
C ALA A 28 -9.32 11.08 -5.75
N LEU A 29 -9.67 9.88 -6.19
CA LEU A 29 -10.39 8.90 -5.37
C LEU A 29 -9.59 8.49 -4.13
N GLN A 30 -8.27 8.29 -4.28
CA GLN A 30 -7.39 8.00 -3.16
C GLN A 30 -7.38 9.15 -2.13
N ALA A 31 -7.31 10.40 -2.58
CA ALA A 31 -7.37 11.57 -1.69
C ALA A 31 -8.72 11.68 -0.96
N VAL A 32 -9.84 11.46 -1.67
CA VAL A 32 -11.18 11.44 -1.06
C VAL A 32 -11.29 10.31 -0.03
N TYR A 33 -10.76 9.13 -0.32
CA TYR A 33 -10.74 8.01 0.62
C TYR A 33 -9.99 8.36 1.91
N ASN A 34 -8.81 8.98 1.80
CA ASN A 34 -8.05 9.43 2.98
C ASN A 34 -8.83 10.44 3.84
N ILE A 35 -9.60 11.34 3.22
CA ILE A 35 -10.45 12.31 3.93
C ILE A 35 -11.62 11.60 4.62
N VAL A 36 -12.31 10.71 3.90
CA VAL A 36 -13.47 9.98 4.43
C VAL A 36 -13.07 9.05 5.57
N ASP A 37 -11.93 8.36 5.47
CA ASP A 37 -11.39 7.50 6.52
C ASP A 37 -11.13 8.30 7.81
N SER A 38 -10.40 9.41 7.70
CA SER A 38 -10.11 10.30 8.82
C SER A 38 -11.39 10.93 9.41
N ALA A 39 -12.33 11.37 8.58
CA ALA A 39 -13.59 11.95 9.01
C ALA A 39 -14.51 10.93 9.69
N PHE A 40 -14.53 9.68 9.21
CA PHE A 40 -15.32 8.60 9.80
C PHE A 40 -14.78 8.23 11.18
N VAL A 41 -13.47 8.06 11.32
CA VAL A 41 -12.80 7.81 12.60
C VAL A 41 -13.03 8.98 13.57
N GLY A 42 -12.93 10.22 13.09
CA GLY A 42 -13.12 11.42 13.91
C GLY A 42 -14.56 11.66 14.38
N ASN A 43 -15.59 11.20 13.63
CA ASN A 43 -17.01 11.38 13.99
C ASN A 43 -17.61 10.21 14.80
N MET A 44 -16.80 9.23 15.22
CA MET A 44 -17.31 8.14 16.06
C MET A 44 -17.78 8.67 17.42
N LYS A 45 -19.01 8.31 17.82
CA LYS A 45 -19.67 8.81 19.05
C LYS A 45 -18.96 8.41 20.34
N GLU A 46 -18.26 7.28 20.34
CA GLU A 46 -17.44 6.80 21.45
C GLU A 46 -16.08 6.36 20.90
N GLY A 47 -14.99 6.70 21.62
CA GLY A 47 -13.64 6.25 21.27
C GLY A 47 -12.93 6.98 20.11
N SER A 48 -13.54 8.02 19.51
CA SER A 48 -12.93 8.82 18.43
C SER A 48 -11.53 9.37 18.80
N GLU A 49 -11.37 9.87 20.03
CA GLU A 49 -10.10 10.42 20.51
C GLU A 49 -9.01 9.35 20.65
N ALA A 50 -9.37 8.16 21.15
CA ALA A 50 -8.47 7.00 21.23
C ALA A 50 -8.10 6.46 19.85
N ALA A 51 -9.08 6.39 18.93
CA ALA A 51 -8.87 5.93 17.57
C ALA A 51 -7.98 6.89 16.76
N LEU A 52 -8.15 8.20 16.93
CA LEU A 52 -7.32 9.21 16.28
C LEU A 52 -5.88 9.22 16.83
N ASN A 53 -5.71 9.02 18.15
CA ASN A 53 -4.38 8.83 18.75
C ASN A 53 -3.70 7.57 18.22
N ALA A 54 -4.40 6.45 18.15
CA ALA A 54 -3.89 5.21 17.57
C ALA A 54 -3.47 5.41 16.10
N LEU A 55 -4.28 6.11 15.30
CA LEU A 55 -3.98 6.42 13.90
C LEU A 55 -2.67 7.22 13.77
N THR A 56 -2.46 8.20 14.65
CA THR A 56 -1.23 9.01 14.67
C THR A 56 0.01 8.18 15.03
N LEU A 57 -0.12 7.24 15.96
CA LEU A 57 0.97 6.32 16.34
C LEU A 57 1.33 5.34 15.22
N VAL A 58 0.32 4.89 14.45
CA VAL A 58 0.52 3.94 13.34
C VAL A 58 1.01 4.64 12.06
N PHE A 59 0.78 5.94 11.92
CA PHE A 59 1.09 6.72 10.71
C PHE A 59 2.54 6.57 10.20
N PRO A 60 3.60 6.59 11.04
CA PRO A 60 4.97 6.37 10.56
C PRO A 60 5.19 4.98 9.95
N VAL A 61 4.57 3.95 10.55
CA VAL A 61 4.64 2.58 10.03
C VAL A 61 3.87 2.47 8.71
N GLN A 62 2.71 3.11 8.62
CA GLN A 62 1.95 3.19 7.38
C GLN A 62 2.74 3.88 6.26
N MET A 63 3.42 4.99 6.56
CA MET A 63 4.31 5.68 5.61
C MET A 63 5.44 4.77 5.11
N LEU A 64 6.06 3.99 6.01
CA LEU A 64 7.11 3.04 5.62
C LEU A 64 6.58 1.96 4.68
N MET A 65 5.39 1.41 4.96
CA MET A 65 4.76 0.41 4.08
C MET A 65 4.46 0.98 2.69
N VAL A 66 3.89 2.19 2.63
CA VAL A 66 3.62 2.89 1.36
C VAL A 66 4.92 3.13 0.59
N ALA A 67 5.99 3.55 1.27
CA ALA A 67 7.30 3.77 0.65
C ALA A 67 7.87 2.49 0.03
N ILE A 68 7.80 1.34 0.73
CA ILE A 68 8.27 0.06 0.21
C ILE A 68 7.42 -0.40 -0.99
N ALA A 69 6.10 -0.23 -0.91
CA ALA A 69 5.18 -0.60 -1.98
C ALA A 69 5.44 0.23 -3.25
N ILE A 70 5.51 1.56 -3.12
CA ILE A 70 5.79 2.46 -4.25
C ILE A 70 7.20 2.23 -4.78
N GLY A 71 8.21 2.11 -3.91
CA GLY A 71 9.59 1.89 -4.30
C GLY A 71 9.78 0.62 -5.12
N THR A 72 9.17 -0.49 -4.68
CA THR A 72 9.19 -1.76 -5.41
C THR A 72 8.43 -1.68 -6.73
N GLY A 73 7.24 -1.07 -6.73
CA GLY A 73 6.43 -0.89 -7.94
C GLY A 73 7.13 -0.04 -9.01
N VAL A 74 7.68 1.12 -8.62
CA VAL A 74 8.40 2.01 -9.52
C VAL A 74 9.70 1.39 -10.01
N GLY A 75 10.48 0.74 -9.14
CA GLY A 75 11.72 0.07 -9.52
C GLY A 75 11.49 -1.06 -10.52
N THR A 76 10.44 -1.86 -10.30
CA THR A 76 10.01 -2.91 -11.23
C THR A 76 9.56 -2.33 -12.57
N ASN A 77 8.73 -1.30 -12.55
CA ASN A 77 8.24 -0.63 -13.75
C ASN A 77 9.39 -0.03 -14.57
N ALA A 78 10.40 0.56 -13.92
CA ALA A 78 11.59 1.09 -14.58
C ALA A 78 12.43 0.00 -15.25
N LEU A 79 12.65 -1.14 -14.57
CA LEU A 79 13.39 -2.28 -15.14
C LEU A 79 12.63 -2.91 -16.32
N LEU A 80 11.31 -3.04 -16.20
CA LEU A 80 10.46 -3.56 -17.26
C LEU A 80 10.43 -2.62 -18.47
N ALA A 81 10.25 -1.31 -18.26
CA ALA A 81 10.27 -0.30 -19.31
C ALA A 81 11.62 -0.28 -20.04
N ARG A 82 12.74 -0.38 -19.31
CA ARG A 82 14.08 -0.47 -19.91
C ARG A 82 14.23 -1.72 -20.79
N THR A 83 13.77 -2.87 -20.31
CA THR A 83 13.89 -4.14 -21.04
C THR A 83 12.98 -4.18 -22.28
N LEU A 84 11.76 -3.64 -22.17
CA LEU A 84 10.85 -3.45 -23.31
C LEU A 84 11.43 -2.47 -24.34
N GLY A 85 12.05 -1.38 -23.89
CA GLY A 85 12.69 -0.39 -24.76
C GLY A 85 13.91 -0.93 -25.51
N GLN A 86 14.55 -2.00 -25.02
CA GLN A 86 15.65 -2.69 -25.70
C GLN A 86 15.15 -3.65 -26.81
N GLY A 87 13.83 -3.84 -26.97
CA GLY A 87 13.24 -4.74 -27.96
C GLY A 87 13.35 -6.23 -27.61
N ASP A 88 13.89 -6.57 -26.44
CA ASP A 88 14.03 -7.95 -25.97
C ASP A 88 12.77 -8.40 -25.22
N SER A 89 11.74 -8.80 -25.98
CA SER A 89 10.46 -9.24 -25.42
C SER A 89 10.57 -10.51 -24.57
N LYS A 90 11.56 -11.38 -24.83
CA LYS A 90 11.79 -12.59 -24.02
C LYS A 90 12.30 -12.22 -22.64
N LYS A 91 13.29 -11.34 -22.58
CA LYS A 91 13.83 -10.83 -21.31
C LYS A 91 12.79 -9.98 -20.58
N ALA A 92 11.98 -9.20 -21.29
CA ALA A 92 10.89 -8.44 -20.67
C ALA A 92 9.86 -9.35 -20.00
N ALA A 93 9.46 -10.45 -20.64
CA ALA A 93 8.56 -11.44 -20.05
C ALA A 93 9.17 -12.11 -18.81
N MET A 94 10.47 -12.45 -18.85
CA MET A 94 11.19 -13.03 -17.71
C MET A 94 11.29 -12.04 -16.54
N VAL A 95 11.61 -10.76 -16.82
CA VAL A 95 11.64 -9.69 -15.82
C VAL A 95 10.26 -9.48 -15.21
N ALA A 96 9.20 -9.43 -16.03
CA ALA A 96 7.83 -9.30 -15.55
C ALA A 96 7.45 -10.46 -14.62
N GLY A 97 7.69 -11.71 -15.04
CA GLY A 97 7.40 -12.90 -14.23
C GLY A 97 8.19 -12.94 -12.91
N ASN A 98 9.50 -12.69 -12.96
CA ASN A 98 10.34 -12.65 -11.77
C ASN A 98 9.93 -11.52 -10.82
N SER A 99 9.56 -10.37 -11.37
CA SER A 99 9.13 -9.23 -10.55
C SER A 99 7.78 -9.45 -9.89
N LEU A 100 6.86 -10.15 -10.55
CA LEU A 100 5.58 -10.55 -9.96
C LEU A 100 5.81 -11.55 -8.82
N PHE A 101 6.66 -12.55 -9.05
CA PHE A 101 7.02 -13.54 -8.03
C PHE A 101 7.68 -12.90 -6.82
N LEU A 102 8.64 -11.99 -7.04
CA LEU A 102 9.29 -11.24 -5.98
C LEU A 102 8.31 -10.33 -5.23
N GLY A 103 7.38 -9.68 -5.96
CA GLY A 103 6.33 -8.86 -5.38
C GLY A 103 5.38 -9.65 -4.47
N VAL A 104 5.00 -10.87 -4.85
CA VAL A 104 4.20 -11.76 -4.00
C VAL A 104 4.96 -12.14 -2.73
N ILE A 105 6.25 -12.47 -2.84
CA ILE A 105 7.09 -12.80 -1.66
C ILE A 105 7.16 -11.61 -0.70
N ILE A 106 7.40 -10.40 -1.23
CA ILE A 106 7.46 -9.17 -0.43
C ILE A 106 6.12 -8.91 0.24
N TYR A 107 5.00 -9.08 -0.47
CA TYR A 107 3.67 -8.89 0.09
C TYR A 107 3.38 -9.88 1.23
N VAL A 108 3.67 -11.17 1.01
CA VAL A 108 3.50 -12.21 2.04
C VAL A 108 4.36 -11.91 3.26
N TYR A 109 5.62 -11.53 3.06
CA TYR A 109 6.51 -11.14 4.15
C TYR A 109 5.96 -9.95 4.94
N LEU A 110 5.55 -8.87 4.27
CA LEU A 110 4.96 -7.70 4.93
C LEU A 110 3.67 -8.03 5.67
N PHE A 111 2.84 -8.91 5.10
CA PHE A 111 1.61 -9.38 5.76
C PHE A 111 1.92 -10.13 7.07
N PHE A 112 2.86 -11.08 7.05
CA PHE A 112 3.24 -11.81 8.27
C PHE A 112 3.88 -10.89 9.32
N VAL A 113 4.74 -9.97 8.89
CA VAL A 113 5.35 -8.99 9.80
C VAL A 113 4.29 -8.11 10.46
N TRP A 114 3.30 -7.63 9.69
CA TRP A 114 2.21 -6.82 10.21
C TRP A 114 1.36 -7.55 11.25
N ASN A 115 0.94 -8.78 10.94
CA ASN A 115 0.13 -9.59 11.87
C ASN A 115 0.91 -9.91 13.15
N CYS A 116 2.19 -10.26 13.03
CA CYS A 116 3.05 -10.51 14.18
C CYS A 116 3.19 -9.27 15.09
N TRP A 117 3.29 -8.07 14.50
CA TRP A 117 3.37 -6.83 15.28
C TRP A 117 2.06 -6.50 16.01
N GLY A 118 0.91 -6.73 15.35
CA GLY A 118 -0.42 -6.52 15.94
C GLY A 118 -0.66 -7.44 17.13
N GLU A 119 -0.30 -8.71 17.03
CA GLU A 119 -0.45 -9.67 18.13
C GLU A 119 0.52 -9.39 19.28
N CYS A 120 1.75 -8.93 19.02
CA CYS A 120 2.68 -8.52 20.07
C CYS A 120 2.16 -7.35 20.92
N ILE A 121 1.49 -6.36 20.33
CA ILE A 121 0.91 -5.22 21.07
C ILE A 121 -0.29 -5.67 21.92
N TYR A 122 -1.12 -6.57 21.40
CA TYR A 122 -2.24 -7.16 22.15
C TYR A 122 -1.75 -7.96 23.36
N PHE A 123 -0.69 -8.75 23.20
CA PHE A 123 -0.14 -9.58 24.28
C PHE A 123 0.47 -8.74 25.42
N ILE A 124 1.11 -7.60 25.10
CA ILE A 124 1.65 -6.68 26.12
C ILE A 124 0.50 -5.96 26.86
N THR A 125 -0.56 -5.56 26.17
CA THR A 125 -1.72 -4.86 26.77
C THR A 125 -2.56 -5.78 27.67
N ASP A 126 -2.69 -7.06 27.32
CA ASP A 126 -3.34 -8.07 28.17
C ASP A 126 -2.53 -8.33 29.46
N SER A 127 -1.18 -8.30 29.36
CA SER A 127 -0.30 -8.48 30.52
C SER A 127 -0.37 -7.35 31.56
N GLU A 128 -0.67 -6.11 31.14
CA GLU A 128 -0.92 -4.99 32.07
C GLU A 128 -2.32 -5.06 32.68
N SER A 129 -3.32 -5.50 31.91
CA SER A 129 -4.73 -5.58 32.34
C SER A 129 -4.99 -6.69 33.36
N GLY A 130 -4.23 -7.80 33.32
CA GLY A 130 -4.33 -8.87 34.31
C GLY A 130 -3.86 -8.49 35.72
N SER A 131 -2.99 -7.48 35.85
CA SER A 131 -2.43 -7.05 37.15
C SER A 131 -3.32 -6.05 37.91
N ALA A 132 -4.19 -5.32 37.20
CA ALA A 132 -5.11 -4.36 37.80
C ALA A 132 -6.36 -5.01 38.45
N PHE A 133 -6.76 -6.19 37.99
CA PHE A 133 -7.91 -6.93 38.54
C PHE A 133 -7.56 -7.85 39.72
N TYR A 134 -6.33 -8.38 39.79
CA TYR A 134 -5.89 -9.21 40.92
C TYR A 134 -5.43 -8.39 42.15
N GLY A 135 -5.11 -7.09 41.98
CA GLY A 135 -4.68 -6.22 43.09
C GLY A 135 -5.80 -5.73 44.02
N ASN A 136 -7.06 -5.92 43.65
CA ASN A 136 -8.23 -5.45 44.43
C ASN A 136 -9.04 -6.61 45.06
N GLN A 137 -8.46 -7.81 45.15
CA GLN A 137 -9.09 -9.02 45.72
C GLN A 137 -8.22 -9.77 46.75
N LEU A 138 -7.21 -9.14 47.33
CA LEU A 138 -6.57 -9.64 48.55
C LEU A 138 -7.14 -8.87 49.76
N PRO A 139 -7.61 -9.57 50.81
CA PRO A 139 -8.25 -8.96 51.99
C PRO A 139 -7.30 -8.11 52.83
#